data_AF-A0A538SVG9-F1
#
_entry.id   AF-A0A538SVG9-F1
#
_cell.length_a   1.000
_cell.length_b   1.000
_cell.length_c   1.000
_cell.angle_alpha   90.00
_cell.angle_beta   90.00
_cell.angle_gamma   90.00
#
_symmetry.space_group_name_H-M   'P 1'
#
loop_
_entity.id
_entity.type
_entity.pdbx_description
1 polymer ?
#
loop_
_entity_poly.entity_id
_entity_poly.type
_entity_poly.pdbx_seq_one_letter_code
_entity_poly.pdbx_strand_id
1 'polypeptide(L)'
;MEAVMLERLLIVPVTLAALLTHPVPSAAQIPDPANSECPPQGWIYVVGHDGTVGDARGEFCIIVRDFNNVPIENSSVVLDFSGCDIQLCIDQLDPDVIVDCVSQTVRKLTDLGGKACFRVIGKSRSGLGCGGQPPRCVQIFADGVFLCSLSAPTFDLVNNPDGSGVGAEDLAAWLSAYFCGSNPVRADYLCDGAVGATDLARWLTVYFALGSSLSCPPPKDPVNGPKCP
;
A
#
# COMPACT_ATOMS: atom_id res chain seq x y z
N MET A 1 -88.05 -31.03 -23.19
CA MET A 1 -87.83 -29.57 -23.22
C MET A 1 -86.82 -29.28 -22.14
N GLU A 2 -85.56 -29.16 -22.54
CA GLU A 2 -84.75 -27.93 -22.37
C GLU A 2 -83.96 -27.99 -21.05
N ALA A 3 -82.71 -27.59 -20.90
CA ALA A 3 -81.64 -27.18 -21.79
C ALA A 3 -80.33 -27.22 -20.98
N VAL A 4 -79.21 -27.29 -21.69
CA VAL A 4 -77.82 -27.31 -21.22
C VAL A 4 -77.43 -25.94 -20.63
N MET A 5 -76.58 -25.90 -19.60
CA MET A 5 -75.58 -24.81 -19.51
C MET A 5 -74.28 -25.25 -18.80
N LEU A 6 -73.19 -24.94 -19.50
CA LEU A 6 -71.81 -25.33 -19.32
C LEU A 6 -71.08 -24.14 -18.67
N GLU A 7 -70.55 -24.29 -17.46
CA GLU A 7 -69.75 -23.23 -16.82
C GLU A 7 -68.34 -23.18 -17.42
N ARG A 8 -67.95 -21.98 -17.87
CA ARG A 8 -66.70 -21.70 -18.58
C ARG A 8 -65.53 -21.45 -17.63
N LEU A 9 -64.46 -22.16 -17.93
CA LEU A 9 -63.09 -22.04 -17.46
C LEU A 9 -62.45 -20.68 -17.86
N LEU A 10 -61.76 -20.01 -16.93
CA LEU A 10 -60.78 -18.96 -17.22
C LEU A 10 -59.48 -19.28 -16.48
N ILE A 11 -58.53 -19.91 -17.19
CA ILE A 11 -57.15 -20.11 -16.75
C ILE A 11 -56.34 -18.93 -17.32
N VAL A 12 -55.78 -18.10 -16.43
CA VAL A 12 -54.85 -17.01 -16.78
C VAL A 12 -53.44 -17.60 -16.87
N PRO A 13 -52.74 -17.54 -18.01
CA PRO A 13 -51.36 -17.99 -18.09
C PRO A 13 -50.43 -16.87 -17.59
N VAL A 14 -49.82 -17.07 -16.42
CA VAL A 14 -48.69 -16.26 -15.96
C VAL A 14 -47.45 -16.75 -16.69
N THR A 15 -47.08 -16.07 -17.77
CA THR A 15 -45.80 -16.29 -18.46
C THR A 15 -44.67 -15.66 -17.64
N LEU A 16 -43.99 -16.48 -16.86
CA LEU A 16 -42.75 -16.13 -16.16
C LEU A 16 -41.60 -16.07 -17.18
N ALA A 17 -41.37 -14.89 -17.77
CA ALA A 17 -40.19 -14.64 -18.59
C ALA A 17 -38.96 -14.51 -17.66
N ALA A 18 -38.29 -15.62 -17.38
CA ALA A 18 -36.98 -15.62 -16.74
C ALA A 18 -35.97 -14.96 -17.69
N LEU A 19 -35.67 -13.68 -17.46
CA LEU A 19 -34.56 -12.99 -18.09
C LEU A 19 -33.27 -13.70 -17.66
N LEU A 20 -32.70 -14.50 -18.55
CA LEU A 20 -31.35 -15.03 -18.41
C LEU A 20 -30.35 -13.87 -18.54
N THR A 21 -30.07 -13.19 -17.43
CA THR A 21 -28.89 -12.33 -17.30
C THR A 21 -27.67 -13.23 -17.31
N HIS A 22 -27.16 -13.55 -18.49
CA HIS A 22 -25.87 -14.20 -18.62
C HIS A 22 -24.82 -13.20 -18.15
N PRO A 23 -23.99 -13.51 -17.13
CA PRO A 23 -22.82 -12.69 -16.85
C PRO A 23 -21.95 -12.75 -18.11
N VAL A 24 -21.84 -11.63 -18.81
CA VAL A 24 -20.87 -11.49 -19.89
C VAL A 24 -19.50 -11.61 -19.23
N PRO A 25 -18.64 -12.56 -19.64
CA PRO A 25 -17.28 -12.60 -19.12
C PRO A 25 -16.63 -11.27 -19.49
N SER A 26 -16.32 -10.44 -18.49
CA SER A 26 -15.48 -9.29 -18.70
C SER A 26 -14.14 -9.81 -19.22
N ALA A 27 -13.73 -9.39 -20.41
CA ALA A 27 -12.38 -9.65 -20.86
C ALA A 27 -11.45 -9.09 -19.77
N ALA A 28 -10.55 -9.93 -19.25
CA ALA A 28 -9.58 -9.48 -18.26
C ALA A 28 -8.84 -8.27 -18.84
N GLN A 29 -9.07 -7.09 -18.26
CA GLN A 29 -8.36 -5.90 -18.65
C GLN A 29 -6.92 -6.07 -18.15
N ILE A 30 -5.96 -5.99 -19.06
CA ILE A 30 -4.55 -6.13 -18.73
C ILE A 30 -4.03 -4.73 -18.40
N PRO A 31 -3.42 -4.53 -17.21
CA PRO A 31 -2.76 -3.27 -16.89
C PRO A 31 -1.73 -2.88 -17.95
N ASP A 32 -1.79 -1.63 -18.38
CA ASP A 32 -0.82 -1.03 -19.28
C ASP A 32 0.07 -0.04 -18.50
N PRO A 33 1.39 -0.29 -18.38
CA PRO A 33 2.30 0.61 -17.68
C PRO A 33 2.34 2.02 -18.26
N ALA A 34 2.10 2.18 -19.57
CA ALA A 34 2.16 3.49 -20.22
C ALA A 34 0.98 4.40 -19.88
N ASN A 35 -0.20 3.81 -19.60
CA ASN A 35 -1.40 4.54 -19.20
C ASN A 35 -1.65 4.53 -17.69
N SER A 36 -0.94 3.70 -16.93
CA SER A 36 -1.04 3.64 -15.47
C SER A 36 -0.14 4.71 -14.82
N GLU A 37 -0.53 5.15 -13.63
CA GLU A 37 0.16 6.23 -12.91
C GLU A 37 0.74 5.73 -11.58
N CYS A 38 2.04 5.92 -11.42
CA CYS A 38 2.75 5.84 -10.15
C CYS A 38 2.98 7.24 -9.57
N PRO A 39 3.35 7.38 -8.27
CA PRO A 39 3.66 8.66 -7.66
C PRO A 39 4.71 9.41 -8.49
N PRO A 40 4.39 10.60 -9.01
CA PRO A 40 5.20 11.26 -10.04
C PRO A 40 6.57 11.69 -9.53
N GLN A 41 6.71 11.87 -8.21
CA GLN A 41 7.98 12.20 -7.58
C GLN A 41 9.00 11.04 -7.65
N GLY A 42 8.56 9.78 -7.76
CA GLY A 42 9.47 8.62 -7.82
C GLY A 42 9.86 8.02 -6.46
N TRP A 43 9.19 8.42 -5.38
CA TRP A 43 9.34 7.86 -4.04
C TRP A 43 8.02 7.86 -3.26
N ILE A 44 7.96 6.99 -2.25
CA ILE A 44 6.89 6.90 -1.25
C ILE A 44 7.48 6.91 0.14
N TYR A 45 6.75 7.45 1.13
CA TYR A 45 7.19 7.37 2.51
C TYR A 45 6.69 6.10 3.17
N VAL A 46 7.59 5.43 3.88
CA VAL A 46 7.23 4.44 4.90
C VAL A 46 7.10 5.19 6.23
N VAL A 47 5.95 5.02 6.87
CA VAL A 47 5.54 5.80 8.05
C VAL A 47 5.24 4.90 9.25
N GLY A 48 5.07 5.52 10.42
CA GLY A 48 4.43 4.87 11.56
C GLY A 48 2.92 5.12 11.58
N HIS A 49 2.33 4.97 12.77
CA HIS A 49 0.92 5.22 13.04
C HIS A 49 0.67 5.88 14.40
N ASP A 50 -0.56 6.36 14.60
CA ASP A 50 -1.03 6.94 15.87
C ASP A 50 -1.70 5.91 16.82
N GLY A 51 -1.90 4.69 16.31
CA GLY A 51 -2.56 3.58 17.03
C GLY A 51 -3.87 3.16 16.38
N THR A 52 -4.37 3.97 15.45
CA THR A 52 -5.63 3.75 14.74
C THR A 52 -5.48 3.79 13.23
N VAL A 53 -4.54 4.58 12.71
CA VAL A 53 -4.29 4.71 11.28
C VAL A 53 -2.83 5.09 11.00
N GLY A 54 -2.30 4.67 9.85
CA GLY A 54 -1.00 5.13 9.37
C GLY A 54 -0.98 6.65 9.13
N ASP A 55 0.19 7.27 9.34
CA ASP A 55 0.39 8.71 9.16
C ASP A 55 0.00 9.16 7.75
N ALA A 56 -0.83 10.20 7.65
CA ALA A 56 -1.31 10.72 6.37
C ALA A 56 -0.20 11.26 5.46
N ARG A 57 0.99 11.56 6.00
CA ARG A 57 2.16 11.94 5.18
C ARG A 57 2.64 10.82 4.28
N GLY A 58 2.38 9.57 4.64
CA GLY A 58 2.69 8.39 3.84
C GLY A 58 1.61 8.04 2.82
N GLU A 59 0.58 8.87 2.67
CA GLU A 59 -0.51 8.59 1.75
C GLU A 59 -0.10 8.83 0.29
N PHE A 60 -0.33 7.81 -0.55
CA PHE A 60 -0.19 7.90 -1.99
C PHE A 60 -1.14 6.92 -2.66
N CYS A 61 -1.34 7.08 -3.97
CA CYS A 61 -2.18 6.17 -4.73
C CYS A 61 -1.54 5.77 -6.06
N ILE A 62 -1.88 4.57 -6.50
CA ILE A 62 -1.58 4.03 -7.82
C ILE A 62 -2.88 4.05 -8.62
N ILE A 63 -2.81 4.49 -9.88
CA ILE A 63 -3.94 4.42 -10.80
C ILE A 63 -3.60 3.41 -11.88
N VAL A 64 -4.43 2.38 -12.02
CA VAL A 64 -4.25 1.30 -12.98
C VAL A 64 -5.22 1.47 -14.13
N ARG A 65 -4.69 1.45 -15.36
CA ARG A 65 -5.47 1.57 -16.59
C ARG A 65 -5.03 0.52 -17.61
N ASP A 66 -5.93 0.20 -18.53
CA ASP A 66 -5.62 -0.65 -19.68
C ASP A 66 -5.04 0.14 -20.86
N PHE A 67 -4.76 -0.56 -21.96
CA PHE A 67 -4.23 0.04 -23.20
C PHE A 67 -5.16 1.10 -23.83
N ASN A 68 -6.47 1.04 -23.57
CA ASN A 68 -7.45 2.01 -24.05
C ASN A 68 -7.64 3.17 -23.06
N ASN A 69 -6.76 3.29 -22.05
CA ASN A 69 -6.81 4.30 -21.00
C ASN A 69 -8.06 4.19 -20.11
N VAL A 70 -8.69 3.02 -20.04
CA VAL A 70 -9.85 2.75 -19.18
C VAL A 70 -9.35 2.29 -17.81
N PRO A 71 -9.86 2.86 -16.69
CA PRO A 71 -9.52 2.37 -15.35
C PRO A 71 -9.93 0.91 -15.15
N ILE A 72 -9.10 0.16 -14.45
CA ILE A 72 -9.36 -1.25 -14.15
C ILE A 72 -9.76 -1.38 -12.68
N GLU A 73 -11.03 -1.69 -12.41
CA GLU A 73 -11.50 -2.02 -11.06
C GLU A 73 -11.00 -3.40 -10.62
N ASN A 74 -10.79 -3.61 -9.32
CA ASN A 74 -10.38 -4.87 -8.72
C ASN A 74 -9.02 -5.42 -9.24
N SER A 75 -8.23 -4.60 -9.92
CA SER A 75 -6.83 -4.89 -10.21
C SER A 75 -6.03 -4.98 -8.91
N SER A 76 -5.23 -6.04 -8.79
CA SER A 76 -4.38 -6.30 -7.63
C SER A 76 -3.07 -5.53 -7.74
N VAL A 77 -2.98 -4.43 -7.01
CA VAL A 77 -1.75 -3.62 -6.89
C VAL A 77 -0.89 -4.18 -5.77
N VAL A 78 0.34 -4.58 -6.12
CA VAL A 78 1.34 -5.15 -5.21
C VAL A 78 2.55 -4.23 -5.17
N LEU A 79 2.95 -3.85 -3.96
CA LEU A 79 4.19 -3.14 -3.67
C LEU A 79 5.15 -4.15 -3.08
N ASP A 80 6.24 -4.42 -3.79
CA ASP A 80 7.29 -5.34 -3.40
C ASP A 80 8.48 -4.58 -2.80
N PHE A 81 8.73 -4.81 -1.52
CA PHE A 81 9.81 -4.22 -0.73
C PHE A 81 10.98 -5.20 -0.51
N SER A 82 11.01 -6.36 -1.18
CA SER A 82 12.06 -7.37 -1.00
C SER A 82 13.47 -6.88 -1.31
N GLY A 83 13.60 -5.85 -2.15
CA GLY A 83 14.88 -5.17 -2.43
C GLY A 83 15.21 -4.02 -1.46
N CYS A 84 14.33 -3.69 -0.52
CA CYS A 84 14.45 -2.57 0.38
C CYS A 84 14.94 -2.98 1.78
N ASP A 85 15.48 -2.00 2.49
CA ASP A 85 15.89 -2.12 3.91
C ASP A 85 14.72 -1.80 4.85
N ILE A 86 13.56 -2.43 4.59
CA ILE A 86 12.30 -2.11 5.23
C ILE A 86 11.72 -3.34 5.91
N GLN A 87 11.29 -3.16 7.15
CA GLN A 87 10.44 -4.08 7.87
C GLN A 87 9.02 -3.55 7.79
N LEU A 88 8.16 -4.26 7.05
CA LEU A 88 6.74 -3.96 7.00
C LEU A 88 6.06 -4.35 8.32
N CYS A 89 5.04 -3.60 8.72
CA CYS A 89 4.19 -4.04 9.82
C CYS A 89 3.17 -5.05 9.30
N ILE A 90 2.96 -6.16 10.02
CA ILE A 90 1.95 -7.17 9.64
C ILE A 90 0.54 -6.57 9.61
N ASP A 91 0.26 -5.64 10.53
CA ASP A 91 -0.98 -4.88 10.59
C ASP A 91 -0.72 -3.48 10.02
N GLN A 92 -1.41 -3.15 8.92
CA GLN A 92 -1.34 -1.86 8.25
C GLN A 92 -2.44 -0.89 8.73
N LEU A 93 -3.28 -1.31 9.70
CA LEU A 93 -4.42 -0.55 10.19
C LEU A 93 -5.39 -0.12 9.08
N ASP A 94 -5.39 -0.87 7.98
CA ASP A 94 -6.26 -0.72 6.83
C ASP A 94 -6.79 -2.12 6.48
N PRO A 95 -8.10 -2.38 6.64
CA PRO A 95 -8.68 -3.71 6.44
C PRO A 95 -8.62 -4.20 4.99
N ASP A 96 -8.42 -3.30 4.03
CA ASP A 96 -8.34 -3.64 2.61
C ASP A 96 -6.91 -3.98 2.17
N VAL A 97 -5.93 -3.81 3.06
CA VAL A 97 -4.52 -4.05 2.79
C VAL A 97 -4.12 -5.44 3.28
N ILE A 98 -3.42 -6.18 2.42
CA ILE A 98 -2.87 -7.50 2.74
C ILE A 98 -1.35 -7.42 2.72
N VAL A 99 -0.71 -7.85 3.80
CA VAL A 99 0.75 -7.92 3.92
C VAL A 99 1.21 -9.37 3.82
N ASP A 100 2.21 -9.61 2.97
CA ASP A 100 2.99 -10.84 2.98
C ASP A 100 4.39 -10.54 3.50
N CYS A 101 4.65 -10.90 4.75
CA CYS A 101 5.94 -10.72 5.39
C CYS A 101 7.07 -11.56 4.79
N VAL A 102 6.77 -12.71 4.18
CA VAL A 102 7.79 -13.61 3.62
C VAL A 102 8.26 -13.06 2.29
N SER A 103 7.32 -12.68 1.44
CA SER A 103 7.61 -12.04 0.14
C SER A 103 7.89 -10.55 0.26
N GLN A 104 7.72 -9.93 1.43
CA GLN A 104 7.89 -8.50 1.68
C GLN A 104 6.99 -7.64 0.78
N THR A 105 5.71 -8.00 0.69
CA THR A 105 4.76 -7.29 -0.16
C THR A 105 3.60 -6.69 0.62
N VAL A 106 3.10 -5.56 0.11
CA VAL A 106 1.83 -4.95 0.52
C VAL A 106 0.91 -4.95 -0.70
N ARG A 107 -0.32 -5.42 -0.55
CA ARG A 107 -1.29 -5.52 -1.64
C ARG A 107 -2.60 -4.83 -1.29
N LYS A 108 -3.21 -4.17 -2.27
CA LYS A 108 -4.59 -3.64 -2.20
C LYS A 108 -5.25 -3.74 -3.57
N LEU A 109 -6.57 -3.86 -3.58
CA LEU A 109 -7.35 -3.83 -4.81
C LEU A 109 -7.70 -2.39 -5.20
N THR A 110 -7.78 -2.14 -6.50
CA THR A 110 -8.25 -0.86 -7.04
C THR A 110 -9.77 -0.72 -6.96
N ASP A 111 -10.24 0.51 -6.74
CA ASP A 111 -11.66 0.87 -6.78
C ASP A 111 -12.21 1.02 -8.22
N LEU A 112 -13.47 1.46 -8.35
CA LEU A 112 -14.13 1.72 -9.65
C LEU A 112 -13.39 2.75 -10.52
N GLY A 113 -12.56 3.60 -9.93
CA GLY A 113 -11.71 4.56 -10.62
C GLY A 113 -10.34 4.00 -10.98
N GLY A 114 -10.10 2.70 -10.80
CA GLY A 114 -8.81 2.05 -11.00
C GLY A 114 -7.77 2.48 -9.96
N LYS A 115 -8.19 2.99 -8.80
CA LYS A 115 -7.29 3.62 -7.82
C LYS A 115 -7.08 2.73 -6.60
N ALA A 116 -5.83 2.52 -6.23
CA ALA A 116 -5.44 1.87 -4.97
C ALA A 116 -4.60 2.84 -4.13
N CYS A 117 -5.11 3.27 -2.98
CA CYS A 117 -4.43 4.20 -2.08
C CYS A 117 -3.90 3.49 -0.83
N PHE A 118 -2.67 3.84 -0.44
CA PHE A 118 -1.91 3.20 0.62
C PHE A 118 -1.41 4.22 1.63
N ARG A 119 -1.19 3.76 2.86
CA ARG A 119 -0.28 4.35 3.84
C ARG A 119 0.57 3.21 4.36
N VAL A 120 1.78 3.06 3.82
CA VAL A 120 2.62 1.90 4.14
C VAL A 120 3.26 2.11 5.51
N ILE A 121 2.86 1.27 6.47
CA ILE A 121 3.38 1.27 7.82
C ILE A 121 4.58 0.32 7.91
N GLY A 122 5.70 0.83 8.40
CA GLY A 122 6.91 0.07 8.56
C GLY A 122 8.04 0.88 9.17
N LYS A 123 9.22 0.26 9.21
CA LYS A 123 10.45 0.86 9.73
C LYS A 123 11.68 0.34 8.99
N SER A 124 12.80 1.00 9.20
CA SER A 124 14.10 0.54 8.70
C SER A 124 14.52 -0.75 9.41
N ARG A 125 15.06 -1.74 8.68
CA ARG A 125 15.70 -2.90 9.32
C ARG A 125 17.08 -2.57 9.84
N SER A 126 17.81 -1.74 9.10
CA SER A 126 19.06 -1.14 9.58
C SER A 126 18.77 -0.13 10.68
N GLY A 127 19.67 -0.04 11.65
CA GLY A 127 19.63 1.01 12.66
C GLY A 127 20.61 2.14 12.33
N LEU A 128 21.39 2.52 13.35
CA LEU A 128 22.45 3.51 13.25
C LEU A 128 23.49 3.14 12.18
N GLY A 129 24.07 4.16 11.54
CA GLY A 129 25.20 4.01 10.63
C GLY A 129 24.95 4.47 9.19
N CYS A 130 25.96 4.28 8.35
CA CYS A 130 26.02 4.85 7.00
C CYS A 130 25.35 4.00 5.91
N GLY A 131 25.10 2.71 6.19
CA GLY A 131 24.44 1.79 5.26
C GLY A 131 22.96 2.11 5.12
N GLY A 132 22.33 1.78 3.99
CA GLY A 132 20.90 1.99 3.76
C GLY A 132 20.42 1.26 2.51
N GLN A 133 19.15 1.45 2.14
CA GLN A 133 18.55 0.83 0.96
C GLN A 133 19.02 1.46 -0.37
N PRO A 134 19.05 0.69 -1.47
CA PRO A 134 19.26 1.24 -2.80
C PRO A 134 18.08 2.14 -3.22
N PRO A 135 18.31 3.13 -4.11
CA PRO A 135 17.21 3.87 -4.72
C PRO A 135 16.35 2.94 -5.56
N ARG A 136 15.07 3.28 -5.71
CA ARG A 136 14.12 2.51 -6.53
C ARG A 136 14.01 1.03 -6.13
N CYS A 137 14.11 0.74 -4.84
CA CYS A 137 14.03 -0.62 -4.31
C CYS A 137 12.61 -1.19 -4.27
N VAL A 138 11.58 -0.33 -4.26
CA VAL A 138 10.18 -0.77 -4.28
C VAL A 138 9.79 -1.03 -5.72
N GLN A 139 9.29 -2.22 -6.01
CA GLN A 139 8.71 -2.55 -7.31
C GLN A 139 7.19 -2.59 -7.21
N ILE A 140 6.50 -1.93 -8.12
CA ILE A 140 5.04 -1.90 -8.15
C ILE A 140 4.53 -2.72 -9.33
N PHE A 141 3.62 -3.63 -9.03
CA PHE A 141 2.95 -4.48 -10.00
C PHE A 141 1.44 -4.29 -9.92
N ALA A 142 0.76 -4.40 -11.06
CA ALA A 142 -0.69 -4.57 -11.14
C ALA A 142 -0.98 -5.87 -11.89
N ASP A 143 -1.67 -6.81 -11.25
CA ASP A 143 -1.99 -8.13 -11.82
C ASP A 143 -0.76 -8.88 -12.40
N GLY A 144 0.40 -8.68 -11.77
CA GLY A 144 1.69 -9.26 -12.20
C GLY A 144 2.43 -8.46 -13.29
N VAL A 145 1.83 -7.40 -13.85
CA VAL A 145 2.49 -6.48 -14.77
C VAL A 145 3.28 -5.44 -13.99
N PHE A 146 4.58 -5.32 -14.25
CA PHE A 146 5.42 -4.28 -13.65
C PHE A 146 5.02 -2.90 -14.17
N LEU A 147 4.72 -1.97 -13.26
CA LEU A 147 4.37 -0.59 -13.58
C LEU A 147 5.56 0.35 -13.44
N CYS A 148 6.22 0.33 -12.28
CA CYS A 148 7.30 1.27 -11.96
C CYS A 148 8.12 0.78 -10.76
N SER A 149 9.24 1.47 -10.51
CA SER A 149 10.01 1.33 -9.27
C SER A 149 10.22 2.67 -8.57
N LEU A 150 10.15 2.66 -7.23
CA LEU A 150 10.15 3.84 -6.37
C LEU A 150 11.15 3.69 -5.22
N SER A 151 11.70 4.82 -4.77
CA SER A 151 12.46 4.88 -3.51
C SER A 151 11.52 4.88 -2.30
N ALA A 152 11.99 4.39 -1.14
CA ALA A 152 11.18 4.28 0.07
C ALA A 152 11.80 4.95 1.30
N PRO A 153 12.04 6.29 1.31
CA PRO A 153 12.45 7.00 2.50
C PRO A 153 11.55 6.66 3.71
N THR A 154 12.15 6.49 4.89
CA THR A 154 11.47 5.96 6.07
C THR A 154 11.72 6.85 7.27
N PHE A 155 10.68 7.18 8.04
CA PHE A 155 10.83 8.07 9.19
C PHE A 155 11.30 7.36 10.46
N ASP A 156 10.89 6.10 10.62
CA ASP A 156 11.34 5.19 11.67
C ASP A 156 12.61 4.47 11.16
N LEU A 157 13.75 5.04 11.52
CA LEU A 157 15.10 4.70 11.06
C LEU A 157 15.81 3.70 11.96
N VAL A 158 15.25 3.35 13.12
CA VAL A 158 15.81 2.34 14.02
C VAL A 158 14.89 1.15 14.21
N ASN A 159 15.48 -0.04 14.23
CA ASN A 159 14.71 -1.26 14.45
C ASN A 159 14.40 -1.46 15.95
N ASN A 160 13.49 -0.66 16.48
CA ASN A 160 13.09 -0.75 17.88
C ASN A 160 12.16 -1.96 18.10
N PRO A 161 12.54 -2.95 18.94
CA PRO A 161 11.77 -4.17 19.10
C PRO A 161 10.50 -3.99 19.93
N ASP A 162 10.34 -2.86 20.61
CA ASP A 162 9.18 -2.52 21.44
C ASP A 162 7.99 -1.95 20.65
N GLY A 163 8.18 -1.70 19.34
CA GLY A 163 7.15 -1.13 18.47
C GLY A 163 6.97 0.38 18.63
N SER A 164 7.91 1.06 19.31
CA SER A 164 8.00 2.52 19.25
C SER A 164 8.20 2.96 17.80
N GLY A 165 7.54 4.05 17.43
CA GLY A 165 7.75 4.71 16.15
C GLY A 165 8.80 5.81 16.25
N VAL A 166 8.58 6.89 15.50
CA VAL A 166 9.55 7.98 15.30
C VAL A 166 9.88 8.67 16.63
N GLY A 167 11.12 8.53 17.07
CA GLY A 167 11.65 8.99 18.35
C GLY A 167 13.03 9.66 18.26
N ALA A 168 13.64 9.88 19.42
CA ALA A 168 14.95 10.53 19.49
C ALA A 168 16.09 9.66 18.93
N GLU A 169 15.93 8.33 18.95
CA GLU A 169 16.90 7.40 18.37
C GLU A 169 16.92 7.47 16.84
N ASP A 170 15.77 7.70 16.21
CA ASP A 170 15.67 7.95 14.77
C ASP A 170 16.34 9.26 14.37
N LEU A 171 16.23 10.30 15.21
CA LEU A 171 16.99 11.54 14.99
C LEU A 171 18.50 11.27 15.04
N ALA A 172 18.96 10.45 15.99
CA ALA A 172 20.36 10.05 16.06
C ALA A 172 20.79 9.24 14.82
N ALA A 173 19.92 8.35 14.31
CA ALA A 173 20.15 7.62 13.07
C ALA A 173 20.21 8.56 11.85
N TRP A 174 19.32 9.54 11.77
CA TRP A 174 19.32 10.54 10.72
C TRP A 174 20.61 11.40 10.76
N LEU A 175 21.01 11.86 11.95
CA LEU A 175 22.27 12.60 12.13
C LEU A 175 23.48 11.74 11.74
N SER A 176 23.46 10.44 12.04
CA SER A 176 24.49 9.51 11.58
C SER A 176 24.54 9.47 10.05
N ALA A 177 23.41 9.34 9.36
CA ALA A 177 23.34 9.37 7.90
C ALA A 177 23.89 10.69 7.31
N TYR A 178 23.55 11.82 7.92
CA TYR A 178 24.04 13.14 7.54
C TYR A 178 25.57 13.25 7.64
N PHE A 179 26.15 12.87 8.77
CA PHE A 179 27.60 12.97 8.99
C PHE A 179 28.42 11.89 8.28
N CYS A 180 27.80 10.79 7.86
CA CYS A 180 28.45 9.76 7.05
C CYS A 180 28.71 10.21 5.60
N GLY A 181 27.99 11.20 5.09
CA GLY A 181 28.09 11.67 3.70
C GLY A 181 27.69 10.62 2.65
N SER A 182 27.06 9.50 3.05
CA SER A 182 26.65 8.41 2.17
C SER A 182 25.26 8.62 1.55
N ASN A 183 24.55 9.67 1.95
CA ASN A 183 23.21 10.07 1.48
C ASN A 183 22.25 8.88 1.26
N PRO A 184 22.02 8.04 2.29
CA PRO A 184 21.18 6.86 2.12
C PRO A 184 19.73 7.26 1.89
N VAL A 185 19.07 6.60 0.94
CA VAL A 185 17.67 6.87 0.52
C VAL A 185 16.69 6.84 1.69
N ARG A 186 16.95 6.05 2.73
CA ARG A 186 16.08 6.01 3.92
C ARG A 186 15.97 7.37 4.65
N ALA A 187 17.00 8.21 4.56
CA ALA A 187 17.10 9.51 5.24
C ALA A 187 17.04 10.73 4.28
N ASP A 188 17.08 10.48 2.97
CA ASP A 188 16.89 11.46 1.90
C ASP A 188 15.39 11.51 1.53
N TYR A 189 14.65 12.34 2.26
CA TYR A 189 13.19 12.45 2.15
C TYR A 189 12.76 13.19 0.88
N LEU A 190 13.68 13.81 0.16
CA LEU A 190 13.45 14.40 -1.16
C LEU A 190 13.90 13.50 -2.31
N CYS A 191 14.64 12.44 -2.01
CA CYS A 191 15.32 11.59 -2.99
C CYS A 191 16.12 12.41 -4.02
N ASP A 192 16.73 13.51 -3.59
CA ASP A 192 17.51 14.42 -4.44
C ASP A 192 19.01 14.08 -4.47
N GLY A 193 19.40 13.01 -3.78
CA GLY A 193 20.76 12.51 -3.70
C GLY A 193 21.57 13.12 -2.56
N ALA A 194 20.95 13.92 -1.69
CA ALA A 194 21.57 14.50 -0.51
C ALA A 194 20.72 14.29 0.75
N VAL A 195 21.38 14.04 1.88
CA VAL A 195 20.72 14.16 3.20
C VAL A 195 21.06 15.55 3.73
N GLY A 196 20.07 16.44 3.79
CA GLY A 196 20.25 17.86 4.06
C GLY A 196 19.27 18.45 5.08
N ALA A 197 19.36 19.78 5.26
CA ALA A 197 18.51 20.49 6.20
C ALA A 197 17.01 20.39 5.84
N THR A 198 16.68 20.26 4.56
CA THR A 198 15.29 20.09 4.11
C THR A 198 14.75 18.72 4.48
N ASP A 199 15.58 17.67 4.42
CA ASP A 199 15.23 16.33 4.88
C ASP A 199 15.00 16.32 6.40
N LEU A 200 15.88 16.98 7.16
CA LEU A 200 15.68 17.15 8.59
C LEU A 200 14.36 17.87 8.91
N ALA A 201 14.03 18.93 8.17
CA ALA A 201 12.77 19.64 8.36
C ALA A 201 11.54 18.74 8.10
N ARG A 202 11.61 17.85 7.09
CA ARG A 202 10.57 16.84 6.83
C ARG A 202 10.48 15.83 7.97
N TRP A 203 11.61 15.32 8.45
CA TRP A 203 11.65 14.40 9.58
C TRP A 203 11.07 15.03 10.85
N LEU A 204 11.47 16.27 11.19
CA LEU A 204 10.95 17.00 12.35
C LEU A 204 9.43 17.24 12.26
N THR A 205 8.91 17.41 11.05
CA THR A 205 7.46 17.55 10.83
C THR A 205 6.71 16.27 11.24
N VAL A 206 7.30 15.09 11.04
CA VAL A 206 6.73 13.81 11.49
C VAL A 206 6.88 13.67 13.00
N TYR A 207 8.09 13.92 13.51
CA TYR A 207 8.41 13.81 14.94
C TYR A 207 7.47 14.64 15.83
N PHE A 208 7.24 15.91 15.49
CA PHE A 208 6.38 16.77 16.30
C PHE A 208 4.88 16.60 16.05
N ALA A 209 4.49 15.98 14.93
CA ALA A 209 3.07 15.77 14.63
C ALA A 209 2.49 14.51 15.29
N LEU A 210 3.34 13.60 15.78
CA LEU A 210 2.97 12.38 16.50
C LEU A 210 2.10 11.38 15.69
N GLY A 211 1.90 11.60 14.39
CA GLY A 211 1.18 10.66 13.53
C GLY A 211 1.93 9.34 13.27
N SER A 212 3.22 9.30 13.60
CA SER A 212 4.08 8.13 13.52
C SER A 212 4.69 7.75 14.87
N SER A 213 3.98 8.00 15.99
CA SER A 213 4.49 7.73 17.35
C SER A 213 4.61 6.24 17.69
N LEU A 214 3.90 5.40 16.94
CA LEU A 214 3.96 3.95 17.02
C LEU A 214 4.38 3.40 15.66
N SER A 215 4.94 2.20 15.66
CA SER A 215 5.35 1.47 14.46
C SER A 215 4.96 0.01 14.64
N CYS A 216 5.68 -0.93 14.03
CA CYS A 216 5.33 -2.35 14.05
C CYS A 216 5.32 -2.89 15.49
N PRO A 217 4.14 -3.03 16.12
CA PRO A 217 4.07 -3.45 17.50
C PRO A 217 4.54 -4.91 17.59
N PRO A 218 5.11 -5.34 18.73
CA PRO A 218 5.39 -6.74 18.93
C PRO A 218 4.10 -7.55 18.70
N PRO A 219 4.18 -8.75 18.10
CA PRO A 219 2.99 -9.54 17.83
C PRO A 219 2.20 -9.76 19.12
N LYS A 220 0.86 -9.66 19.04
CA LYS A 220 -0.02 -9.95 20.18
C LYS A 220 0.18 -11.37 20.76
N ASP A 221 0.67 -12.30 19.93
CA ASP A 221 1.23 -13.59 20.37
C ASP A 221 2.74 -13.63 20.04
N PRO A 222 3.63 -13.40 21.01
CA PRO A 222 5.07 -13.35 20.78
C PRO A 222 5.70 -14.68 20.36
N VAL A 223 4.97 -15.80 20.52
CA VAL A 223 5.44 -17.17 20.25
C VAL A 223 4.97 -17.66 18.87
N ASN A 224 3.73 -17.39 18.49
CA ASN A 224 3.14 -17.93 17.24
C ASN A 224 2.61 -16.87 16.26
N GLY A 225 2.66 -15.59 16.60
CA GLY A 225 2.23 -14.53 15.69
C GLY A 225 3.20 -14.39 14.51
N PRO A 226 2.71 -14.20 13.27
CA PRO A 226 3.58 -13.90 12.15
C PRO A 226 4.37 -12.62 12.43
N LYS A 227 5.69 -12.72 12.43
CA LYS A 227 6.61 -11.58 12.48
C LYS A 227 7.01 -11.27 11.05
N CYS A 228 6.89 -10.00 10.65
CA CYS A 228 7.65 -9.53 9.52
C CYS A 228 9.12 -9.50 9.93
N PRO A 229 9.99 -10.32 9.30
CA PRO A 229 11.41 -10.35 9.61
C PRO A 229 12.11 -9.03 9.27
#